data_AF-A0A2Z3I919-F1
#
_entry.id   AF-A0A2Z3I919-F1
#
_cell.length_a   1.000
_cell.length_b   1.000
_cell.length_c   1.000
_cell.angle_alpha   90.00
_cell.angle_beta   90.00
_cell.angle_gamma   90.00
#
_symmetry.space_group_name_H-M   'P 1'
#
loop_
_entity.id
_entity.type
_entity.pdbx_description
1 polymer ?
#
loop_
_entity_poly.entity_id
_entity_poly.type
_entity_poly.pdbx_seq_one_letter_code
_entity_poly.pdbx_strand_id
1 'polypeptide(L)' 'MNKRTKRLHQLMARHELNADQVAALLGRASTTVAMWRVGKPRTIPAHMLQLLEMKLGAK' A
#
# COMPACT_ATOMS: atom_id res chain seq x y z
N MET A 1 -12.77 -0.27 8.57
CA MET A 1 -11.60 -0.25 7.67
C MET A 1 -12.02 -0.76 6.29
N ASN A 2 -11.68 -0.07 5.20
CA ASN A 2 -12.17 -0.42 3.85
C ASN A 2 -11.43 -1.66 3.29
N LYS A 3 -12.06 -2.43 2.37
CA LYS A 3 -11.49 -3.68 1.81
C LYS A 3 -10.09 -3.47 1.21
N ARG A 4 -9.88 -2.33 0.53
CA ARG A 4 -8.59 -1.94 -0.08
C ARG A 4 -7.50 -1.65 0.96
N THR A 5 -7.84 -0.96 2.05
CA THR A 5 -6.90 -0.73 3.16
C THR A 5 -6.52 -2.05 3.83
N LYS A 6 -7.48 -2.96 4.05
CA LYS A 6 -7.18 -4.30 4.58
C LYS A 6 -6.23 -5.07 3.67
N ARG A 7 -6.43 -4.99 2.35
CA ARG A 7 -5.53 -5.62 1.36
C ARG A 7 -4.13 -5.04 1.39
N LEU A 8 -3.99 -3.71 1.50
CA LEU A 8 -2.70 -3.05 1.68
C LEU A 8 -1.97 -3.57 2.93
N HIS A 9 -2.66 -3.64 4.08
CA HIS A 9 -2.07 -4.20 5.31
C HIS A 9 -1.64 -5.66 5.14
N GLN A 10 -2.43 -6.48 4.43
CA GLN A 10 -2.06 -7.87 4.15
C GLN A 10 -0.79 -7.97 3.29
N LEU A 11 -0.68 -7.16 2.24
CA LEU A 11 0.52 -7.14 1.39
C LEU A 11 1.75 -6.66 2.17
N MET A 12 1.59 -5.62 2.98
CA MET A 12 2.65 -5.13 3.85
C MET A 12 3.10 -6.20 4.85
N ALA A 13 2.18 -6.88 5.52
CA ALA A 13 2.51 -7.93 6.47
C ALA A 13 3.14 -9.15 5.80
N ARG A 14 2.63 -9.57 4.64
CA ARG A 14 3.13 -10.74 3.90
C ARG A 14 4.56 -10.56 3.39
N HIS A 15 4.92 -9.34 3.00
CA HIS A 15 6.24 -9.02 2.46
C HIS A 15 7.13 -8.27 3.47
N GLU A 16 6.71 -8.19 4.73
CA GLU A 16 7.40 -7.48 5.81
C GLU A 16 7.79 -6.02 5.45
N LEU A 17 6.90 -5.34 4.72
CA LEU A 17 7.14 -3.99 4.22
C LEU A 17 6.65 -2.93 5.20
N ASN A 18 7.47 -1.90 5.39
CA ASN A 18 7.08 -0.67 6.06
C ASN A 18 6.48 0.35 5.06
N ALA A 19 5.93 1.45 5.59
CA ALA A 19 5.26 2.46 4.76
C ALA A 19 6.22 3.14 3.79
N ASP A 20 7.48 3.35 4.19
CA ASP A 20 8.53 3.95 3.37
C ASP A 20 8.93 3.05 2.19
N GLN A 21 9.03 1.75 2.40
CA GLN A 21 9.32 0.77 1.33
C GLN A 21 8.18 0.71 0.33
N VAL A 22 6.92 0.66 0.79
CA VAL A 22 5.75 0.73 -0.09
C VAL A 22 5.73 2.05 -0.87
N ALA A 23 6.09 3.15 -0.21
CA ALA A 23 6.16 4.47 -0.84
C ALA A 23 7.24 4.51 -1.93
N ALA A 24 8.43 3.96 -1.66
CA ALA A 24 9.52 3.84 -2.62
C ALA A 24 9.12 2.96 -3.82
N LEU A 25 8.46 1.82 -3.57
CA LEU A 25 7.98 0.93 -4.64
C LEU A 25 6.96 1.62 -5.55
N LEU A 26 6.09 2.46 -4.98
CA LEU A 26 5.02 3.15 -5.70
C LEU A 26 5.41 4.55 -6.21
N GLY A 27 6.62 5.04 -5.91
CA GLY A 27 7.04 6.40 -6.23
C GLY A 27 6.17 7.48 -5.56
N ARG A 28 5.79 7.26 -4.29
CA ARG A 28 4.93 8.15 -3.51
C ARG A 28 5.61 8.57 -2.21
N ALA A 29 5.01 9.54 -1.51
CA ALA A 29 5.46 9.94 -0.19
C ALA A 29 4.98 8.95 0.88
N SER A 30 5.81 8.65 1.87
CA SER A 30 5.49 7.75 2.99
C SER A 30 4.27 8.22 3.78
N THR A 31 4.08 9.55 3.88
CA THR A 31 2.89 10.16 4.48
C THR A 31 1.60 9.76 3.76
N THR A 32 1.65 9.63 2.43
CA THR A 32 0.49 9.19 1.63
C THR A 32 0.14 7.72 1.93
N VAL A 33 1.15 6.86 2.05
CA VAL A 33 0.94 5.45 2.42
C VAL A 33 0.44 5.32 3.85
N ALA A 34 0.94 6.15 4.78
CA ALA A 34 0.44 6.22 6.15
C ALA A 34 -1.06 6.58 6.20
N MET A 35 -1.49 7.57 5.41
CA MET A 35 -2.91 7.92 5.29
C MET A 35 -3.73 6.74 4.75
N TRP A 36 -3.23 6.02 3.74
CA TRP A 36 -3.91 4.85 3.18
C TRP A 36 -4.08 3.71 4.20
N ARG A 37 -3.09 3.52 5.10
CA ARG A 37 -3.14 2.53 6.19
C ARG A 37 -4.20 2.86 7.22
N VAL A 38 -4.37 4.14 7.55
CA VAL A 38 -5.43 4.61 8.47
C VAL A 38 -6.81 4.56 7.79
N GLY A 39 -6.85 4.78 6.48
CA GLY A 39 -8.08 4.73 5.68
C GLY A 39 -8.93 6.01 5.75
N LYS A 40 -8.40 7.10 6.33
CA LYS A 40 -9.01 8.44 6.37
C LYS A 40 -7.93 9.51 6.13
N PRO A 41 -8.20 10.56 5.33
CA PRO A 41 -9.38 10.79 4.51
C PRO A 41 -9.38 10.00 3.19
N ARG A 42 -8.23 9.42 2.78
CA ARG A 42 -8.09 8.69 1.52
C ARG A 42 -7.72 7.23 1.73
N THR A 43 -8.40 6.36 1.00
CA THR A 43 -8.01 4.96 0.83
C THR A 43 -7.07 4.83 -0.36
N ILE A 44 -6.27 3.76 -0.38
CA ILE A 44 -5.40 3.47 -1.53
C ILE A 44 -6.25 3.34 -2.82
N PRO A 45 -5.92 4.07 -3.90
CA PRO A 45 -6.58 3.90 -5.19
C PRO A 45 -6.41 2.48 -5.74
N ALA A 46 -7.38 1.99 -6.51
CA ALA A 46 -7.34 0.63 -7.06
C ALA A 46 -6.10 0.39 -7.95
N HIS A 47 -5.75 1.35 -8.81
CA HIS A 47 -4.58 1.26 -9.67
C HIS A 47 -3.25 1.19 -8.89
N MET A 48 -3.14 1.89 -7.75
CA MET A 48 -1.95 1.84 -6.89
C MET A 48 -1.83 0.49 -6.17
N LEU A 49 -2.96 -0.07 -5.76
CA LEU A 49 -2.98 -1.40 -5.14
C LEU A 49 -2.57 -2.48 -6.15
N GLN A 50 -3.09 -2.44 -7.38
CA GLN A 50 -2.69 -3.35 -8.44
C GLN A 50 -1.21 -3.19 -8.81
N LEU A 51 -0.70 -1.96 -8.89
CA LEU A 51 0.73 -1.71 -9.13
C LEU A 51 1.61 -2.28 -8.02
N LEU A 52 1.18 -2.14 -6.75
CA LEU A 52 1.87 -2.75 -5.61
C LEU A 52 1.88 -4.27 -5.72
N GLU A 53 0.73 -4.88 -6.00
CA GLU A 53 0.60 -6.34 -6.18
C GLU A 53 1.50 -6.84 -7.33
N MET A 54 1.55 -6.13 -8.46
CA MET A 54 2.45 -6.47 -9.57
C MET A 54 3.93 -6.38 -9.18
N LYS A 55 4.35 -5.29 -8.50
CA LYS A 55 5.74 -5.13 -8.06
C LYS A 55 6.18 -6.17 -7.03
N LEU A 56 5.26 -6.63 -6.20
CA LEU A 56 5.53 -7.66 -5.17
C LEU A 56 5.43 -9.09 -5.69
N GLY A 57 4.59 -9.33 -6.71
CA GLY A 57 4.39 -10.63 -7.35
C GLY A 57 5.33 -10.92 -8.51
N ALA A 58 6.11 -9.95 -8.98
CA ALA A 58 7.12 -10.13 -10.03
C ALA A 58 8.41 -10.83 -9.53
N LYS A 59 8.31 -11.75 -8.56
CA LYS A 59 9.43 -12.47 -7.98
C LYS A 59 9.32 -13.97 -8.22
#